data_AF-A0A432SJP8-F1
#
_entry.id   AF-A0A432SJP8-F1
#
_cell.length_a   1.000
_cell.length_b   1.000
_cell.length_c   1.000
_cell.angle_alpha   90.00
_cell.angle_beta   90.00
_cell.angle_gamma   90.00
#
_symmetry.space_group_name_H-M   'P 1'
#
loop_
_entity.id
_entity.type
_entity.pdbx_description
1 polymer ?
#
loop_
_entity_poly.entity_id
_entity_poly.type
_entity_poly.pdbx_seq_one_letter_code
_entity_poly.pdbx_strand_id
1 'polypeptide(L)'
;ISYTANARVYHSHMHSSYQLFVRYFDIGIFFRTNSDIKDYLIDYEAAESMGIRQAKDELKFIWKKDKLLLPKSIWFSIIKYSAYKMGYHYEKFPRFIRPLLSLHKYWHLNK
;
A
#
# COMPACT_ATOMS: atom_id res chain seq x y z
N ILE A 1 -16.42 31.49 -16.70
CA ILE A 1 -15.78 30.15 -16.75
C ILE A 1 -16.15 29.45 -15.45
N SER A 2 -16.93 28.37 -15.50
CA SER A 2 -17.35 27.60 -14.32
C SER A 2 -16.67 26.24 -14.35
N TYR A 3 -15.98 25.88 -13.26
CA TYR A 3 -15.34 24.58 -13.11
C TYR A 3 -16.41 23.53 -12.83
N THR A 4 -16.82 22.79 -13.87
CA THR A 4 -17.76 21.68 -13.78
C THR A 4 -17.03 20.41 -13.31
N ALA A 5 -17.24 20.03 -12.05
CA ALA A 5 -16.71 18.80 -11.44
C ALA A 5 -17.44 17.51 -11.88
N ASN A 6 -17.85 17.40 -13.15
CA ASN A 6 -18.63 16.26 -13.68
C ASN A 6 -17.78 15.17 -14.35
N ALA A 7 -16.45 15.26 -14.34
CA ALA A 7 -15.60 14.21 -14.85
C ALA A 7 -15.46 13.07 -13.82
N ARG A 8 -16.38 12.10 -13.83
CA ARG A 8 -16.13 10.78 -13.21
C ARG A 8 -15.19 9.99 -14.09
N VAL A 9 -13.89 10.03 -13.78
CA VAL A 9 -12.92 9.12 -14.40
C VAL A 9 -13.04 7.76 -13.69
N TYR A 10 -13.67 6.79 -14.36
CA TYR A 10 -13.73 5.41 -13.90
C TYR A 10 -12.39 4.73 -14.16
N HIS A 11 -11.47 4.75 -13.19
CA HIS A 11 -10.27 3.91 -13.22
C HIS A 11 -10.59 2.51 -12.67
N SER A 12 -11.16 1.65 -13.50
CA SER A 12 -11.34 0.22 -13.20
C SER A 12 -10.09 -0.58 -13.58
N HIS A 13 -8.93 -0.24 -13.01
CA HIS A 13 -7.77 -1.12 -13.12
C HIS A 13 -7.89 -2.24 -12.09
N MET A 14 -8.08 -3.47 -12.56
CA MET A 14 -7.82 -4.65 -11.74
C MET A 14 -6.32 -4.65 -11.44
N HIS A 15 -5.93 -4.12 -10.27
CA HIS A 15 -4.55 -4.20 -9.85
C HIS A 15 -4.16 -5.66 -9.71
N SER A 16 -3.15 -6.08 -10.47
CA SER A 16 -2.55 -7.40 -10.26
C SER A 16 -1.92 -7.44 -8.86
N SER A 17 -1.80 -8.64 -8.29
CA SER A 17 -1.10 -8.84 -7.01
C SER A 17 0.30 -8.21 -7.03
N TYR A 18 0.98 -8.24 -8.16
CA TYR A 18 2.28 -7.59 -8.36
C TYR A 18 2.20 -6.07 -8.31
N GLN A 19 1.25 -5.43 -9.00
CA GLN A 19 1.08 -3.97 -8.92
C GLN A 19 0.75 -3.52 -7.49
N LEU A 20 -0.09 -4.29 -6.80
CA LEU A 20 -0.42 -4.05 -5.40
C LEU A 20 0.83 -4.16 -4.51
N PHE A 21 1.63 -5.20 -4.73
CA PHE A 21 2.91 -5.38 -4.03
C PHE A 21 3.83 -4.19 -4.23
N VAL A 22 4.14 -3.83 -5.48
CA VAL A 22 5.09 -2.74 -5.76
C VAL A 22 4.61 -1.41 -5.17
N ARG A 23 3.30 -1.13 -5.25
CA ARG A 23 2.71 0.07 -4.64
C ARG A 23 2.88 0.11 -3.13
N TYR A 24 2.58 -0.99 -2.43
CA TYR A 24 2.70 -1.03 -0.96
C TYR A 24 4.16 -1.07 -0.51
N PHE A 25 5.06 -1.64 -1.31
CA PHE A 25 6.51 -1.56 -1.09
C PHE A 25 7.00 -0.12 -1.11
N ASP A 26 6.61 0.67 -2.11
CA ASP A 26 6.97 2.08 -2.20
C ASP A 26 6.40 2.91 -1.04
N ILE A 27 5.16 2.61 -0.59
CA ILE A 27 4.57 3.23 0.60
C ILE A 27 5.40 2.92 1.85
N GLY A 28 5.88 1.68 2.00
CA GLY A 28 6.76 1.30 3.11
C GLY A 28 8.06 2.11 3.12
N ILE A 29 8.70 2.26 1.96
CA ILE A 29 9.91 3.10 1.80
C ILE A 29 9.62 4.55 2.16
N PHE A 30 8.48 5.07 1.73
CA PHE A 30 8.07 6.45 2.01
C PHE A 30 7.96 6.70 3.52
N PHE A 31 7.27 5.84 4.27
CA PHE A 31 7.15 5.98 5.72
C PHE A 31 8.46 5.74 6.47
N ARG A 32 9.35 4.90 5.92
CA ARG A 32 10.71 4.74 6.48
C ARG A 32 11.56 5.99 6.26
N THR A 33 11.46 6.60 5.07
CA THR A 33 12.26 7.77 4.69
C THR A 33 11.77 9.05 5.34
N ASN A 34 10.46 9.14 5.61
CA ASN A 34 9.81 10.30 6.23
C ASN A 34 9.29 9.90 7.61
N SER A 35 10.20 9.48 8.50
CA SER A 35 9.84 9.10 9.88
C SER A 35 9.08 10.20 10.61
N ASP A 36 9.38 11.46 10.33
CA ASP A 36 8.74 12.62 10.96
C ASP A 36 7.22 12.65 10.68
N ILE A 37 6.79 12.22 9.49
CA ILE A 37 5.37 12.09 9.15
C ILE A 37 4.74 10.97 9.97
N LYS A 38 5.45 9.85 10.17
CA LYS A 38 4.97 8.76 11.01
C LYS A 38 4.84 9.21 12.47
N ASP A 39 5.80 9.97 12.98
CA ASP A 39 5.79 10.47 14.36
C ASP A 39 4.64 11.45 14.58
N TYR A 40 4.38 12.35 13.62
CA TYR A 40 3.17 13.18 13.63
C TYR A 40 1.88 12.36 13.61
N LEU A 41 1.85 11.25 12.86
CA LEU A 41 0.67 10.38 12.80
C LEU A 41 0.48 9.53 14.05
N ILE A 42 1.54 9.25 14.84
CA ILE A 42 1.44 8.46 16.07
C ILE A 42 0.53 9.14 17.10
N ASP A 43 0.51 10.48 17.12
CA ASP A 43 -0.38 11.26 18.00
C ASP A 43 -1.87 11.02 17.71
N TYR A 44 -2.20 10.56 16.50
CA TYR A 44 -3.57 10.29 16.07
C TYR A 44 -3.86 8.78 15.96
N GLU A 45 -3.09 8.06 15.15
CA GLU A 45 -3.17 6.61 15.00
C GLU A 45 -1.98 6.08 14.17
N ALA A 46 -1.29 5.05 14.68
CA ALA A 46 -0.20 4.42 13.93
C ALA A 46 -0.69 3.86 12.58
N ALA A 47 0.10 4.08 11.51
CA ALA A 47 -0.25 3.65 10.15
C ALA A 47 -0.56 2.14 10.03
N GLU A 48 0.13 1.29 10.81
CA GLU A 48 -0.16 -0.15 10.86
C GLU A 48 -1.53 -0.45 11.50
N SER A 49 -1.92 0.29 12.55
CA SER A 49 -3.22 0.15 13.22
C SER A 49 -4.37 0.50 12.29
N MET A 50 -4.24 1.59 11.53
CA MET A 50 -5.22 1.97 10.50
C MET A 50 -5.35 0.90 9.42
N GLY A 51 -4.23 0.34 8.95
CA GLY A 51 -4.22 -0.73 7.95
C GLY A 51 -4.94 -2.00 8.42
N ILE A 52 -4.72 -2.41 9.67
CA ILE A 52 -5.40 -3.57 10.28
C ILE A 52 -6.91 -3.29 10.43
N ARG A 53 -7.30 -2.10 10.85
CA ARG A 53 -8.71 -1.72 10.96
C ARG A 53 -9.39 -1.78 9.58
N GLN A 54 -8.77 -1.19 8.57
CA GLN A 54 -9.28 -1.23 7.20
C GLN A 54 -9.41 -2.67 6.68
N ALA A 55 -8.42 -3.53 6.92
CA ALA A 55 -8.50 -4.94 6.53
C ALA A 55 -9.65 -5.68 7.24
N LYS A 56 -9.84 -5.43 8.54
CA LYS A 56 -10.97 -6.02 9.30
C LYS A 56 -12.32 -5.56 8.74
N ASP A 57 -12.45 -4.28 8.40
CA ASP A 57 -13.70 -3.74 7.88
C ASP A 57 -13.99 -4.22 6.45
N GLU A 58 -12.94 -4.38 5.62
CA GLU A 58 -13.03 -5.02 4.29
C GLU A 58 -13.54 -6.46 4.42
N LEU A 59 -12.97 -7.25 5.33
CA LEU A 59 -13.38 -8.64 5.57
C LEU A 59 -14.81 -8.73 6.10
N LYS A 60 -15.21 -7.87 7.04
CA LYS A 60 -16.60 -7.81 7.54
C LYS A 60 -17.58 -7.45 6.43
N PHE A 61 -17.21 -6.52 5.54
CA PHE A 61 -18.04 -6.13 4.41
C PHE A 61 -18.22 -7.29 3.42
N ILE A 62 -17.12 -7.95 3.05
CA ILE A 62 -17.13 -9.09 2.11
C ILE A 62 -17.90 -10.27 2.71
N TRP A 63 -17.74 -10.55 4.00
CA TRP A 63 -18.49 -11.60 4.70
C TRP A 63 -20.01 -11.44 4.55
N LYS A 64 -20.51 -10.20 4.57
CA LYS A 64 -21.93 -9.88 4.41
C LYS A 64 -22.40 -9.91 2.96
N LYS A 65 -21.51 -9.63 1.99
CA LYS A 65 -21.86 -9.44 0.58
C LYS A 65 -21.63 -10.68 -0.29
N ASP A 66 -20.44 -11.27 -0.21
CA ASP A 66 -20.06 -12.43 -1.00
C ASP A 66 -18.87 -13.18 -0.36
N LYS A 67 -19.14 -14.36 0.19
CA LYS A 67 -18.14 -15.19 0.88
C LYS A 67 -17.10 -15.78 -0.08
N LEU A 68 -17.40 -15.90 -1.37
CA LEU A 68 -16.46 -16.45 -2.36
C LEU A 68 -15.28 -15.50 -2.62
N LEU A 69 -15.45 -14.20 -2.36
CA LEU A 69 -14.39 -13.20 -2.47
C LEU A 69 -13.47 -13.14 -1.24
N LEU A 70 -13.83 -13.83 -0.14
CA LEU A 70 -13.09 -13.79 1.11
C LEU A 70 -11.63 -14.28 0.96
N PRO A 71 -11.34 -15.42 0.30
CA PRO A 71 -9.96 -15.88 0.13
C PRO A 71 -9.12 -14.87 -0.67
N LYS A 72 -9.72 -14.24 -1.68
CA LYS A 72 -9.06 -13.23 -2.51
C LYS A 72 -8.73 -11.96 -1.72
N SER A 73 -9.65 -11.49 -0.86
CA SER A 73 -9.40 -10.30 -0.01
C SER A 73 -8.37 -10.58 1.09
N ILE A 74 -8.39 -11.78 1.68
CA ILE A 74 -7.33 -12.22 2.61
C ILE A 74 -5.98 -12.23 1.90
N TRP A 75 -5.92 -12.82 0.71
CA TRP A 75 -4.70 -12.86 -0.10
C TRP A 75 -4.15 -11.46 -0.41
N PHE A 76 -5.00 -10.54 -0.82
CA PHE A 76 -4.59 -9.15 -1.07
C PHE A 76 -4.18 -8.43 0.20
N SER A 77 -4.87 -8.65 1.33
CA SER A 77 -4.48 -8.12 2.63
C SER A 77 -3.09 -8.59 3.05
N ILE A 78 -2.77 -9.88 2.85
CA ILE A 78 -1.44 -10.44 3.10
C ILE A 78 -0.38 -9.76 2.21
N ILE A 79 -0.65 -9.61 0.91
CA ILE A 79 0.26 -8.93 -0.02
C ILE A 79 0.51 -7.49 0.39
N LYS A 80 -0.54 -6.74 0.72
CA LYS A 80 -0.44 -5.33 1.17
C LYS A 80 0.47 -5.22 2.38
N TYR A 81 0.25 -6.06 3.38
CA TYR A 81 1.00 -6.05 4.63
C TYR A 81 2.46 -6.46 4.42
N SER A 82 2.70 -7.56 3.70
CA SER A 82 4.06 -8.04 3.44
C SER A 82 4.87 -7.05 2.61
N ALA A 83 4.29 -6.50 1.55
CA ALA A 83 4.91 -5.49 0.72
C ALA A 83 5.27 -4.23 1.51
N TYR A 84 4.33 -3.70 2.30
CA TYR A 84 4.58 -2.56 3.17
C TYR A 84 5.74 -2.84 4.13
N LYS A 85 5.74 -4.00 4.80
CA LYS A 85 6.79 -4.34 5.77
C LYS A 85 8.16 -4.51 5.11
N MET A 86 8.19 -5.13 3.93
CA MET A 86 9.41 -5.25 3.13
C MET A 86 9.95 -3.88 2.70
N GLY A 87 9.06 -3.00 2.21
CA GLY A 87 9.42 -1.63 1.84
C GLY A 87 9.90 -0.81 3.04
N TYR A 88 9.28 -0.97 4.20
CA TYR A 88 9.70 -0.30 5.43
C TYR A 88 11.12 -0.69 5.87
N HIS A 89 11.54 -1.92 5.56
CA HIS A 89 12.87 -2.43 5.82
C HIS A 89 13.77 -2.47 4.57
N TYR A 90 13.50 -1.61 3.58
CA TYR A 90 14.22 -1.62 2.29
C TYR A 90 15.75 -1.53 2.42
N GLU A 91 16.26 -0.90 3.49
CA GLU A 91 17.69 -0.78 3.80
C GLU A 91 18.40 -2.14 3.98
N LYS A 92 17.66 -3.19 4.33
CA LYS A 92 18.21 -4.56 4.45
C LYS A 92 18.44 -5.22 3.08
N PHE A 93 17.86 -4.67 2.02
CA PHE A 93 18.00 -5.23 0.67
C PHE A 93 19.24 -4.67 -0.03
N PRO A 94 19.98 -5.51 -0.77
CA PRO A 94 21.08 -5.05 -1.63
C PRO A 94 20.61 -3.98 -2.63
N ARG A 95 21.48 -3.01 -2.91
CA ARG A 95 21.11 -1.82 -3.72
C ARG A 95 20.53 -2.15 -5.09
N PHE A 96 20.98 -3.25 -5.70
CA PHE A 96 20.51 -3.72 -7.02
C PHE A 96 19.11 -4.35 -7.00
N ILE A 97 18.61 -4.81 -5.85
CA ILE A 97 17.29 -5.45 -5.72
C ILE A 97 16.19 -4.40 -5.55
N ARG A 98 16.50 -3.30 -4.86
CA ARG A 98 15.56 -2.20 -4.58
C ARG A 98 14.82 -1.68 -5.84
N PRO A 99 15.47 -1.38 -6.98
CA PRO A 99 14.79 -0.91 -8.18
C PRO A 99 13.97 -1.99 -8.92
N LEU A 100 14.14 -3.28 -8.61
CA LEU A 100 13.29 -4.35 -9.18
C LEU A 100 11.94 -4.47 -8.46
N LEU A 101 11.88 -4.02 -7.21
CA LEU A 101 10.71 -4.12 -6.33
C LEU A 101 9.91 -2.82 -6.23
N SER A 102 10.38 -1.74 -6.87
CA SER A 102 9.83 -0.38 -6.78
C SER A 102 9.40 0.15 -8.14
N LEU A 103 8.33 0.97 -8.18
CA LEU A 103 7.97 1.73 -9.39
C LEU A 103 9.00 2.83 -9.66
N HIS A 104 9.62 3.35 -8.61
CA HIS A 104 10.53 4.50 -8.66
C HIS A 104 11.99 4.06 -8.74
N LYS A 105 12.35 3.36 -9.83
CA LYS A 105 13.69 2.78 -10.04
C LYS A 105 14.85 3.76 -9.82
N TYR A 106 14.66 5.01 -10.21
CA TYR A 106 15.67 6.07 -10.12
C TYR A 106 15.94 6.58 -8.69
N TRP A 107 14.97 6.47 -7.78
CA TRP A 107 15.11 6.95 -6.41
C TRP A 107 16.06 6.08 -5.58
N HIS A 108 16.20 4.81 -5.96
CA HIS A 108 17.01 3.82 -5.24
C HIS A 108 18.47 3.75 -5.68
N LEU A 109 18.83 4.41 -6.79
CA LEU A 109 20.20 4.42 -7.31
C LEU A 109 21.06 5.53 -6.69
N ASN A 110 20.44 6.61 -6.20
CA ASN A 110 21.12 7.80 -5.71
C ASN A 110 21.13 7.96 -4.18
N LYS A 111 20.62 6.97 -3.42
CA LYS A 111 20.67 6.88 -1.94
C LYS A 111 21.34 5.57 -1.50
#